data_AF-A0A6L7YDE3-F1
#
_entry.id   AF-A0A6L7YDE3-F1
#
_cell.length_a   1.000
_cell.length_b   1.000
_cell.length_c   1.000
_cell.angle_alpha   90.00
_cell.angle_beta   90.00
_cell.angle_gamma   90.00
#
_symmetry.space_group_name_H-M   'P 1'
#
loop_
_entity.id
_entity.type
_entity.pdbx_description
1 polymer ?
#
loop_
_entity_poly.entity_id
_entity_poly.type
_entity_poly.pdbx_seq_one_letter_code
_entity_poly.pdbx_strand_id
1 'polypeptide(L)'
;MTSARCSRRSWRRAARRPLTDPPAAAGTFHCFGYGSNLLGSRLRESCPSAVFVAVARLPGYRLAFTRRSTRWGGGVADIVEAADAEVWGAVWRIPLDERPALDRQEGLHLDPPHYRRI
;
A
#
# COMPACT_ATOMS: atom_id res chain seq x y z
N MET A 1 -33.10 23.71 -19.47
CA MET A 1 -32.18 23.39 -18.36
C MET A 1 -32.39 21.95 -17.97
N THR A 2 -31.63 21.04 -18.57
CA THR A 2 -31.91 19.59 -18.53
C THR A 2 -31.07 18.95 -17.43
N SER A 3 -31.74 18.49 -16.37
CA SER A 3 -31.16 17.77 -15.23
C SER A 3 -30.54 16.45 -15.69
N ALA A 4 -29.22 16.31 -15.57
CA ALA A 4 -28.51 15.04 -15.78
C ALA A 4 -28.75 14.11 -14.57
N ARG A 5 -29.54 13.04 -14.79
CA ARG A 5 -29.72 11.96 -13.81
C ARG A 5 -28.43 11.17 -13.68
N CYS A 6 -27.81 11.23 -12.51
CA CYS A 6 -26.70 10.37 -12.11
C CYS A 6 -27.18 8.91 -12.09
N SER A 7 -26.72 8.09 -13.03
CA SER A 7 -27.09 6.68 -13.09
C SER A 7 -26.37 5.93 -11.95
N ARG A 8 -27.16 5.35 -11.05
CA ARG A 8 -26.69 4.43 -10.01
C ARG A 8 -26.11 3.20 -10.68
N ARG A 9 -24.81 3.22 -11.01
CA ARG A 9 -24.09 2.00 -11.40
C ARG A 9 -24.02 1.10 -10.18
N SER A 10 -24.77 -0.01 -10.25
CA SER A 10 -24.74 -1.08 -9.26
C SER A 10 -23.33 -1.67 -9.19
N TRP A 11 -22.60 -1.34 -8.12
CA TRP A 11 -21.37 -2.03 -7.77
C TRP A 11 -21.75 -3.47 -7.39
N ARG A 12 -21.63 -4.41 -8.33
CA ARG A 12 -21.69 -5.83 -8.00
C ARG A 12 -20.54 -6.11 -7.03
N ARG A 13 -20.85 -6.52 -5.80
CA ARG A 13 -19.84 -7.07 -4.88
C ARG A 13 -19.18 -8.25 -5.61
N ALA A 14 -17.91 -8.10 -5.98
CA ALA A 14 -17.11 -9.24 -6.36
C ALA A 14 -17.19 -10.26 -5.21
N ALA A 15 -17.55 -11.50 -5.54
CA ALA A 15 -17.63 -12.58 -4.56
C ALA A 15 -16.30 -12.67 -3.81
N ARG A 16 -16.36 -12.53 -2.48
CA ARG A 16 -15.19 -12.69 -1.63
C ARG A 16 -14.78 -14.16 -1.69
N ARG A 17 -13.68 -14.48 -2.39
CA ARG A 17 -12.99 -15.75 -2.19
C ARG A 17 -12.63 -15.84 -0.71
N PRO A 18 -12.88 -16.95 -0.02
CA PRO A 18 -12.35 -17.14 1.32
C PRO A 18 -10.83 -17.01 1.23
N LEU A 19 -10.30 -16.03 1.94
CA LEU A 19 -8.87 -15.91 2.17
C LEU A 19 -8.48 -17.12 3.02
N THR A 20 -7.90 -18.13 2.40
CA THR A 20 -7.11 -19.14 3.12
C THR A 20 -6.02 -18.40 3.86
N ASP A 21 -6.05 -18.45 5.20
CA ASP A 21 -4.93 -17.98 6.00
C ASP A 21 -3.66 -18.72 5.57
N PRO A 22 -2.51 -18.04 5.48
CA PRO A 22 -1.25 -18.68 5.16
C PRO A 22 -0.92 -19.76 6.23
N PRO A 23 -0.16 -20.80 5.86
CA PRO A 23 0.18 -21.88 6.79
C PRO A 23 0.80 -21.34 8.08
N ALA A 24 0.29 -21.85 9.20
CA ALA A 24 0.39 -21.30 10.56
C ALA A 24 1.80 -21.27 11.21
N ALA A 25 2.89 -21.44 10.44
CA ALA A 25 4.24 -21.58 10.97
C ALA A 25 5.16 -20.36 10.74
N ALA A 26 4.80 -19.42 9.86
CA ALA A 26 5.56 -18.18 9.66
C ALA A 26 4.80 -17.00 10.29
N GLY A 27 5.43 -16.24 11.18
CA GLY A 27 4.81 -15.04 11.75
C GLY A 27 4.41 -14.02 10.68
N THR A 28 3.57 -13.05 11.05
CA THR A 28 3.11 -11.99 10.13
C THR A 28 3.41 -10.61 10.69
N PHE A 29 3.50 -9.61 9.81
CA PHE A 29 3.57 -8.19 10.18
C PHE A 29 2.48 -7.38 9.48
N HIS A 30 2.24 -6.16 9.98
CA HIS A 30 1.33 -5.20 9.35
C HIS A 30 2.13 -4.17 8.57
N CYS A 31 1.76 -3.95 7.31
CA CYS A 31 2.34 -2.95 6.42
C CYS A 31 1.30 -1.88 6.09
N PHE A 32 1.63 -0.61 6.28
CA PHE A 32 0.78 0.52 5.89
C PHE A 32 1.18 1.04 4.51
N GLY A 33 0.31 0.87 3.52
CA GLY A 33 0.49 1.38 2.15
C GLY A 33 -0.21 2.71 1.94
N TYR A 34 0.50 3.70 1.40
CA TYR A 34 0.00 5.06 1.12
C TYR A 34 0.28 5.53 -0.33
N GLY A 35 0.93 4.70 -1.14
CA GLY A 35 1.27 4.98 -2.54
C GLY A 35 0.80 3.86 -3.47
N SER A 36 1.68 3.36 -4.33
CA SER A 36 1.34 2.29 -5.28
C SER A 36 0.82 1.00 -4.61
N ASN A 37 1.25 0.74 -3.36
CA ASN A 37 0.78 -0.38 -2.53
C ASN A 37 -0.66 -0.21 -1.98
N LEU A 38 -1.37 0.87 -2.31
CA LEU A 38 -2.82 0.95 -2.13
C LEU A 38 -3.56 -0.03 -3.04
N LEU A 39 -2.99 -0.32 -4.22
CA LEU A 39 -3.53 -1.28 -5.15
C LEU A 39 -3.06 -2.68 -4.76
N GLY A 40 -3.98 -3.55 -4.32
CA GLY A 40 -3.62 -4.88 -3.85
C GLY A 40 -2.96 -5.78 -4.90
N SER A 41 -3.23 -5.60 -6.19
CA SER A 41 -2.50 -6.36 -7.24
C SER A 41 -1.04 -5.93 -7.35
N ARG A 42 -0.74 -4.65 -7.10
CA ARG A 42 0.62 -4.11 -7.10
C ARG A 42 1.44 -4.67 -5.94
N LEU A 43 0.90 -4.62 -4.72
CA LEU A 43 1.58 -5.16 -3.54
C LEU A 43 1.87 -6.66 -3.68
N ARG A 44 0.92 -7.40 -4.27
CA ARG A 44 1.04 -8.86 -4.48
C ARG A 44 2.06 -9.27 -5.53
N GLU A 45 2.65 -8.34 -6.27
CA GLU A 45 3.83 -8.64 -7.11
C GLU A 45 5.03 -9.09 -6.26
N SER A 46 5.21 -8.50 -5.07
CA SER A 46 6.29 -8.85 -4.14
C SER A 46 5.82 -9.67 -2.95
N CYS A 47 4.55 -9.53 -2.55
CA CYS A 47 3.96 -10.17 -1.39
C CYS A 47 2.66 -10.91 -1.78
N PRO A 48 2.73 -12.07 -2.47
CA PRO A 48 1.56 -12.73 -3.04
C PRO A 48 0.49 -13.10 -2.01
N SER A 49 0.89 -13.35 -0.76
CA SER A 49 -0.01 -13.71 0.34
C SER A 49 -0.58 -12.51 1.10
N ALA A 50 -0.32 -11.28 0.65
CA ALA A 50 -0.78 -10.08 1.34
C ALA A 50 -2.32 -10.02 1.45
N VAL A 51 -2.79 -9.84 2.68
CA VAL A 51 -4.22 -9.76 3.03
C VAL A 51 -4.58 -8.34 3.40
N PHE A 52 -5.62 -7.79 2.78
CA PHE A 52 -6.16 -6.49 3.19
C PHE A 52 -6.80 -6.61 4.58
N VAL A 53 -6.43 -5.72 5.49
CA VAL A 53 -6.94 -5.69 6.86
C VAL A 53 -7.94 -4.54 7.04
N ALA A 54 -7.50 -3.31 6.81
CA ALA A 54 -8.32 -2.12 7.07
C ALA A 54 -7.84 -0.91 6.27
N VAL A 55 -8.71 0.09 6.15
CA VAL A 55 -8.30 1.46 5.86
C VAL A 55 -7.86 2.10 7.17
N ALA A 56 -6.72 2.79 7.19
CA ALA A 56 -6.19 3.44 8.38
C ALA A 56 -5.75 4.87 8.10
N ARG A 57 -5.69 5.66 9.17
CA ARG A 57 -5.26 7.05 9.19
C ARG A 57 -3.96 7.14 9.99
N LEU A 58 -2.94 7.78 9.40
CA LEU A 58 -1.66 8.04 10.01
C LEU A 58 -1.55 9.55 10.32
N PRO A 59 -1.74 9.98 11.58
CA PRO A 59 -1.63 11.38 11.97
C PRO A 59 -0.17 11.81 12.07
N GLY A 60 0.09 13.12 11.91
CA GLY A 60 1.43 13.70 12.03
C GLY A 60 2.28 13.59 10.75
N TYR A 61 1.68 13.20 9.63
CA TYR A 61 2.34 13.03 8.34
C TYR A 61 1.52 13.63 7.21
N ARG A 62 2.20 14.05 6.14
CA ARG A 62 1.58 14.42 4.86
C ARG A 62 2.17 13.61 3.71
N LEU A 63 1.36 13.39 2.68
CA LEU A 63 1.83 12.79 1.43
C LEU A 63 2.70 13.80 0.67
N ALA A 64 3.81 13.32 0.12
CA ALA A 64 4.71 14.08 -0.72
C ALA A 64 5.23 13.21 -1.88
N PHE A 65 5.84 13.85 -2.88
CA PHE A 65 6.51 13.16 -3.98
C PHE A 65 7.97 13.63 -4.03
N THR A 66 8.82 13.02 -3.20
CA THR A 66 10.15 13.56 -2.84
C THR A 66 11.28 13.04 -3.70
N ARG A 67 11.05 11.97 -4.45
CA ARG A 67 12.10 11.30 -5.25
C ARG A 67 11.64 11.09 -6.69
N ARG A 68 12.55 11.28 -7.65
CA ARG A 68 12.28 10.99 -9.07
C ARG A 68 12.54 9.51 -9.35
N SER A 69 11.56 8.84 -9.93
CA SER A 69 11.67 7.46 -10.39
C SER A 69 11.83 7.41 -11.89
N THR A 70 12.84 6.69 -12.36
CA THR A 70 12.99 6.32 -13.78
C THR A 70 11.89 5.36 -14.22
N ARG A 71 11.52 4.39 -13.36
CA ARG A 71 10.44 3.43 -13.61
C ARG A 71 9.09 4.10 -13.88
N TRP A 72 8.76 5.12 -13.11
CA TRP A 72 7.46 5.82 -13.20
C TRP A 72 7.51 7.11 -14.01
N GLY A 73 8.70 7.55 -14.45
CA GLY A 73 8.88 8.79 -15.20
C GLY A 73 8.57 10.08 -14.41
N GLY A 74 8.48 10.01 -13.08
CA GLY A 74 8.01 11.11 -12.24
C GLY A 74 8.30 10.94 -10.76
N GLY A 75 7.72 11.81 -9.93
CA GLY A 75 7.84 11.73 -8.47
C GLY A 75 7.19 10.46 -7.91
N VAL A 76 7.82 9.81 -6.93
CA VAL A 76 7.23 8.68 -6.18
C VAL A 76 6.78 9.11 -4.79
N ALA A 77 5.69 8.47 -4.34
CA ALA A 77 5.02 8.78 -3.09
C ALA A 77 5.90 8.52 -1.87
N ASP A 78 5.92 9.47 -0.97
CA ASP A 78 6.62 9.46 0.31
C ASP A 78 5.73 10.07 1.39
N ILE A 79 6.03 9.80 2.66
CA ILE A 79 5.37 10.45 3.79
C ILE A 79 6.41 11.24 4.57
N VAL A 80 6.09 12.51 4.84
CA VAL A 80 6.98 13.40 5.59
C VAL A 80 6.23 13.94 6.80
N GLU A 81 6.96 14.14 7.89
CA GLU A 81 6.40 14.65 9.15
C GLU A 81 5.73 16.01 8.94
N ALA A 82 4.53 16.14 9.49
CA ALA A 82 3.72 17.35 9.48
C ALA A 82 2.65 17.23 10.58
N ALA A 83 2.88 17.93 11.70
CA ALA A 83 2.12 17.76 12.95
C ALA A 83 0.59 17.87 12.78
N ASP A 84 0.13 18.79 11.93
CA ASP A 84 -1.29 19.08 11.71
C ASP A 84 -1.86 18.40 10.45
N ALA A 85 -1.19 17.35 9.96
CA ALA A 85 -1.60 16.63 8.75
C ALA A 85 -1.85 15.14 9.03
N GLU A 86 -2.51 14.50 8.07
CA GLU A 86 -2.75 13.07 8.09
C GLU A 86 -2.62 12.45 6.70
N VAL A 87 -2.24 11.17 6.69
CA VAL A 87 -2.23 10.34 5.49
C VAL A 87 -3.19 9.18 5.67
N TRP A 88 -4.07 8.99 4.70
CA TRP A 88 -4.92 7.82 4.62
C TRP A 88 -4.24 6.72 3.82
N GLY A 89 -4.40 5.48 4.26
CA GLY A 89 -3.78 4.33 3.62
C GLY A 89 -4.49 3.01 3.88
N ALA A 90 -3.92 1.94 3.34
CA ALA A 90 -4.39 0.57 3.52
C ALA A 90 -3.42 -0.20 4.41
N VAL A 91 -3.94 -0.91 5.39
CA VAL A 91 -3.17 -1.85 6.23
C VAL A 91 -3.27 -3.24 5.62
N TRP A 92 -2.11 -3.86 5.44
CA TRP A 92 -1.96 -5.21 4.90
C TRP A 92 -1.31 -6.11 5.95
N ARG A 93 -1.78 -7.34 6.07
CA ARG A 93 -1.10 -8.41 6.82
C ARG A 93 -0.27 -9.22 5.84
N ILE A 94 1.03 -9.34 6.12
CA ILE A 94 2.01 -9.97 5.22
C ILE A 94 2.83 -11.00 6.01
N PRO A 95 3.06 -12.21 5.47
CA PRO A 95 3.99 -13.18 6.03
C PRO A 95 5.43 -12.65 6.17
N LEU A 96 6.15 -13.05 7.22
CA LEU A 96 7.50 -12.57 7.49
C LEU A 96 8.53 -13.00 6.44
N ASP A 97 8.33 -14.15 5.79
CA ASP A 97 9.18 -14.66 4.71
C ASP A 97 9.06 -13.85 3.41
N GLU A 98 7.95 -13.12 3.21
CA GLU A 98 7.77 -12.18 2.10
C GLU A 98 8.41 -10.80 2.37
N ARG A 99 8.80 -10.50 3.62
CA ARG A 99 9.41 -9.20 4.00
C ARG A 99 10.66 -8.84 3.19
N PRO A 100 11.63 -9.76 2.94
CA PRO A 100 12.80 -9.42 2.13
C PRO A 100 12.47 -9.03 0.69
N ALA A 101 11.39 -9.58 0.11
CA ALA A 101 10.94 -9.20 -1.23
C ALA A 101 10.35 -7.78 -1.23
N LEU A 102 9.58 -7.43 -0.21
CA LEU A 102 9.08 -6.07 -0.01
C LEU A 102 10.21 -5.06 0.16
N ASP A 103 11.21 -5.38 1.00
CA ASP A 103 12.38 -4.52 1.21
C ASP A 103 13.16 -4.27 -0.08
N ARG A 104 13.26 -5.29 -0.95
CA ARG A 104 13.85 -5.12 -2.28
C ARG A 104 13.01 -4.22 -3.18
N GLN A 105 11.69 -4.39 -3.17
CA GLN A 105 10.77 -3.54 -3.94
C GLN A 105 10.90 -2.06 -3.55
N GLU A 106 10.96 -1.79 -2.24
CA GLU A 106 11.10 -0.43 -1.71
C GLU A 106 12.56 0.08 -1.76
N GLY A 107 13.50 -0.73 -2.27
CA GLY A 107 14.89 -0.33 -2.53
C GLY A 107 15.73 -0.08 -1.27
N LEU A 108 15.47 -0.81 -0.18
CA LEU A 108 16.27 -0.75 1.05
C LEU A 108 17.69 -1.33 0.88
N HIS A 109 17.92 -2.11 -0.18
CA HIS A 109 19.19 -2.76 -0.50
C HIS A 109 20.13 -1.89 -1.36
N LEU A 110 19.73 -0.68 -1.72
CA LEU A 110 20.50 0.23 -2.57
C LEU A 110 21.38 1.17 -1.73
N ASP A 111 22.38 1.75 -2.37
CA ASP A 111 23.27 2.77 -1.78
C ASP A 111 23.31 4.04 -2.66
N PRO A 112 22.70 5.17 -2.25
CA PRO A 112 21.87 5.31 -1.05
C PRO A 112 20.51 4.57 -1.19
N PRO A 113 19.88 4.17 -0.07
CA PRO A 113 18.60 3.47 -0.11
C PRO A 113 17.47 4.39 -0.59
N HIS A 114 16.48 3.77 -1.23
CA HIS A 114 15.32 4.49 -1.75
C HIS A 114 14.36 4.95 -0.65
N TYR A 115 14.15 4.09 0.35
CA TYR A 115 13.33 4.32 1.54
C TYR A 115 14.00 3.64 2.74
N ARG A 116 13.54 4.00 3.94
CA ARG A 116 13.91 3.34 5.20
C ARG A 116 12.67 2.71 5.84
N ARG A 117 12.88 1.68 6.65
CA ARG A 117 11.83 1.14 7.51
C ARG A 117 11.55 2.14 8.65
N ILE A 118 10.27 2.36 8.92
CA ILE A 118 9.73 3.18 10.01
C ILE A 118 8.91 2.26 10.91
#